data_AF-A0AAV6PPW2-F1
#
_entry.id   AF-A0AAV6PPW2-F1
#
_cell.length_a   1.000
_cell.length_b   1.000
_cell.length_c   1.000
_cell.angle_alpha   90.00
_cell.angle_beta   90.00
_cell.angle_gamma   90.00
#
_symmetry.space_group_name_H-M   'P 1'
#
loop_
_entity.id
_entity.type
_entity.pdbx_description
1 polymer ?
#
loop_
_entity_poly.entity_id
_entity_poly.type
_entity_poly.pdbx_seq_one_letter_code
_entity_poly.pdbx_strand_id
1 'polypeptide(L)'
;MSCSLLEFCRLQELRTVRDYLFQNQKTEPVEEKKDTDDQLTWDTSDWESAWESGDKEEEAAATTTAEEEPTGQTGPWLQDCVVSLSPCSDLLVVAREQKAVFLSAKWRTDDSGKEEMTLAVSWTGTLSTEEGECVSSCICIPLASQKRSSTGRPDWTCVVVGFTSGYVRFYTENGVLLLAQLLHEDPVLRLKCRTYEIPRHPGVSEQHEELSILYPAALVTIDGFSLFQSLRACRNQVAR
;
A
#
# COMPACT_ATOMS: atom_id res chain seq x y z
N MET A 1 7.62 -32.88 -9.72
CA MET A 1 7.84 -31.72 -8.83
C MET A 1 6.71 -31.69 -7.82
N SER A 2 7.01 -31.86 -6.52
CA SER A 2 5.99 -31.78 -5.46
C SER A 2 6.02 -30.37 -4.87
N CYS A 3 4.89 -29.66 -4.95
CA CYS A 3 4.68 -28.40 -4.25
C CYS A 3 3.81 -28.68 -3.02
N SER A 4 4.11 -28.07 -1.88
CA SER A 4 3.32 -28.19 -0.65
C SER A 4 2.94 -26.80 -0.14
N LEU A 5 1.67 -26.62 0.23
CA LEU A 5 1.20 -25.42 0.91
C LEU A 5 1.55 -25.52 2.39
N LEU A 6 2.22 -24.50 2.92
CA LEU A 6 2.59 -24.41 4.33
C LEU A 6 2.06 -23.09 4.90
N GLU A 7 1.42 -23.17 6.06
CA GLU A 7 1.04 -21.99 6.84
C GLU A 7 2.29 -21.43 7.54
N PHE A 8 2.70 -20.22 7.17
CA PHE A 8 3.90 -19.59 7.72
C PHE A 8 3.56 -18.54 8.80
N CYS A 9 2.60 -17.65 8.54
CA CYS A 9 2.19 -16.60 9.47
C CYS A 9 0.75 -16.17 9.24
N ARG A 10 0.18 -15.43 10.20
CA ARG A 10 -1.16 -14.85 10.11
C ARG A 10 -1.14 -13.33 10.15
N LEU A 11 -1.99 -12.72 9.33
CA LEU A 11 -2.24 -11.27 9.35
C LEU A 11 -3.27 -10.95 10.43
N GLN A 12 -2.92 -10.06 11.36
CA GLN A 12 -3.86 -9.53 12.34
C GLN A 12 -4.65 -8.37 11.72
N GLU A 13 -5.91 -8.21 12.17
CA GLU A 13 -6.71 -7.01 11.89
C GLU A 13 -6.94 -6.72 10.39
N LEU A 14 -7.07 -7.78 9.58
CA LEU A 14 -7.25 -7.65 8.13
C LEU A 14 -8.45 -6.76 7.74
N ARG A 15 -9.53 -6.77 8.54
CA ARG A 15 -10.68 -5.88 8.36
C ARG A 15 -10.27 -4.41 8.52
N THR A 16 -9.55 -4.08 9.59
CA THR A 16 -9.03 -2.72 9.83
C THR A 16 -8.13 -2.25 8.68
N VAL A 17 -7.29 -3.14 8.13
CA VAL A 17 -6.44 -2.83 6.97
C VAL A 17 -7.29 -2.46 5.76
N ARG A 18 -8.29 -3.29 5.44
CA ARG A 18 -9.22 -3.04 4.34
C ARG A 18 -9.97 -1.72 4.55
N ASP A 19 -10.58 -1.55 5.70
CA ASP A 19 -11.44 -0.41 5.99
C ASP A 19 -10.64 0.90 5.90
N TYR A 20 -9.38 0.92 6.36
CA TYR A 20 -8.49 2.08 6.21
C TYR A 20 -8.16 2.41 4.75
N LEU A 21 -7.80 1.40 3.95
CA LEU A 21 -7.41 1.55 2.54
C LEU A 21 -8.56 1.94 1.62
N PHE A 22 -9.79 1.57 1.98
CA PHE A 22 -10.99 1.83 1.19
C PHE A 22 -11.89 2.93 1.76
N GLN A 23 -11.54 3.51 2.91
CA GLN A 23 -12.22 4.70 3.40
C GLN A 23 -11.95 5.86 2.45
N ASN A 24 -12.93 6.21 1.62
CA ASN A 24 -12.82 7.40 0.78
C ASN A 24 -12.52 8.60 1.66
N GLN A 25 -11.44 9.33 1.38
CA GLN A 25 -11.31 10.68 1.92
C GLN A 25 -12.49 11.46 1.34
N LYS A 26 -13.54 11.69 2.13
CA LYS A 26 -14.51 12.74 1.80
C LYS A 26 -13.68 14.01 1.77
N THR A 27 -13.39 14.49 0.57
CA THR A 27 -13.03 15.89 0.33
C THR A 27 -14.11 16.72 1.01
N GLU A 28 -13.73 17.57 1.96
CA GLU A 28 -14.66 18.50 2.60
C GLU A 28 -15.36 19.32 1.51
N PRO A 29 -16.69 19.51 1.54
CA PRO A 29 -17.31 20.50 0.68
C PRO A 29 -16.93 21.87 1.23
N VAL A 30 -16.06 22.56 0.51
CA VAL A 30 -15.76 23.98 0.74
C VAL A 30 -17.04 24.78 0.47
N GLU A 31 -17.61 25.29 1.55
CA GLU A 31 -18.52 26.43 1.71
C GLU A 31 -19.54 26.72 0.60
N GLU A 32 -20.81 26.40 0.91
CA GLU A 32 -21.98 27.03 0.29
C GLU A 32 -21.89 28.56 0.46
N LYS A 33 -21.60 29.27 -0.63
CA LYS A 33 -21.96 30.68 -0.75
C LYS A 33 -23.47 30.77 -0.89
N LYS A 34 -24.11 31.27 0.17
CA LYS A 34 -25.42 31.91 0.12
C LYS A 34 -25.41 33.02 -0.93
N ASP A 35 -26.30 32.92 -1.91
CA ASP A 35 -26.93 34.09 -2.49
C ASP A 35 -28.45 33.87 -2.54
N THR A 36 -29.14 34.87 -2.02
CA THR A 36 -30.59 35.02 -1.84
C THR A 36 -31.23 35.71 -3.05
N ASP A 37 -32.56 35.53 -3.16
CA ASP A 37 -33.53 36.14 -4.09
C ASP A 37 -33.50 35.57 -5.53
N ASP A 38 -34.60 35.15 -6.17
CA ASP A 38 -35.88 35.87 -6.31
C ASP A 38 -37.08 34.95 -6.66
N GLN A 39 -38.30 35.44 -6.40
CA GLN A 39 -39.64 34.82 -6.54
C GLN A 39 -39.98 34.23 -7.93
N LEU A 40 -40.82 33.17 -7.98
CA LEU A 40 -42.20 33.22 -8.48
C LEU A 40 -42.87 31.83 -8.52
N THR A 41 -44.05 31.79 -7.90
CA THR A 41 -45.06 30.72 -7.86
C THR A 41 -45.70 30.43 -9.21
N TRP A 42 -45.82 29.15 -9.59
CA TRP A 42 -46.93 28.64 -10.42
C TRP A 42 -47.34 27.25 -9.92
N ASP A 43 -48.47 27.23 -9.24
CA ASP A 43 -49.24 26.06 -8.86
C ASP A 43 -49.92 25.48 -10.11
N THR A 44 -49.64 24.21 -10.42
CA THR A 44 -50.44 23.40 -11.35
C THR A 44 -50.66 22.02 -10.73
N SER A 45 -51.30 22.02 -9.58
CA SER A 45 -51.87 20.83 -8.94
C SER A 45 -53.22 20.47 -9.60
N ASP A 46 -53.23 20.05 -10.87
CA ASP A 46 -54.49 19.62 -11.49
C ASP A 46 -54.39 18.65 -12.69
N TRP A 47 -53.27 17.94 -12.86
CA TRP A 47 -53.19 16.85 -13.84
C TRP A 47 -52.94 15.50 -13.18
N GLU A 48 -54.06 14.96 -12.69
CA GLU A 48 -54.42 13.54 -12.75
C GLU A 48 -53.75 12.58 -11.76
N SER A 49 -54.18 12.77 -10.51
CA SER A 49 -54.56 11.72 -9.57
C SER A 49 -55.50 10.66 -10.21
N ALA A 50 -54.96 9.76 -11.03
CA ALA A 50 -55.77 8.77 -11.76
C ALA A 50 -55.31 7.31 -11.65
N TRP A 51 -54.30 6.97 -10.83
CA TRP A 51 -53.85 5.57 -10.72
C TRP A 51 -53.46 5.09 -9.32
N GLU A 52 -54.03 5.67 -8.26
CA GLU A 52 -54.06 4.98 -6.96
C GLU A 52 -55.36 4.18 -6.82
N SER A 53 -55.28 2.85 -6.93
CA SER A 53 -56.08 1.93 -6.09
C SER A 53 -55.62 0.48 -6.23
N GLY A 54 -55.27 -0.09 -5.07
CA GLY A 54 -55.23 -1.53 -4.77
C GLY A 54 -53.82 -2.04 -4.49
N ASP A 55 -53.46 -2.60 -3.32
CA ASP A 55 -54.11 -2.85 -2.04
C ASP A 55 -52.99 -3.05 -0.99
N LYS A 56 -53.32 -2.88 0.29
CA LYS A 56 -52.41 -3.00 1.45
C LYS A 56 -52.02 -4.45 1.74
N GLU A 57 -50.80 -4.66 2.25
CA GLU A 57 -50.54 -5.49 3.44
C GLU A 57 -49.16 -5.16 4.06
N GLU A 58 -49.16 -4.89 5.37
CA GLU A 58 -47.98 -4.76 6.23
C GLU A 58 -47.52 -6.17 6.64
N GLU A 59 -46.21 -6.45 6.57
CA GLU A 59 -45.59 -7.37 7.54
C GLU A 59 -44.13 -6.97 7.82
N ALA A 60 -43.87 -6.74 9.10
CA ALA A 60 -42.57 -6.41 9.65
C ALA A 60 -41.72 -7.68 9.83
N ALA A 61 -40.43 -7.61 9.47
CA ALA A 61 -39.30 -8.10 10.31
C ALA A 61 -37.98 -8.15 9.54
N ALA A 62 -36.91 -8.00 10.32
CA ALA A 62 -35.52 -8.36 10.05
C ALA A 62 -34.65 -7.32 9.32
N THR A 63 -34.19 -6.39 10.15
CA THR A 63 -32.84 -5.83 10.18
C THR A 63 -31.77 -6.80 9.67
N THR A 64 -31.30 -6.58 8.45
CA THR A 64 -29.94 -6.90 8.03
C THR A 64 -29.34 -5.61 7.50
N THR A 65 -28.48 -5.00 8.31
CA THR A 65 -27.52 -4.01 7.83
C THR A 65 -26.66 -4.70 6.78
N ALA A 66 -27.06 -4.56 5.52
CA ALA A 66 -26.19 -4.83 4.38
C ALA A 66 -25.00 -3.89 4.55
N GLU A 67 -23.82 -4.47 4.75
CA GLU A 67 -22.57 -3.75 4.54
C GLU A 67 -22.65 -3.19 3.11
N GLU A 68 -22.67 -1.85 2.98
CA GLU A 68 -22.54 -1.18 1.69
C GLU A 68 -21.15 -1.53 1.14
N GLU A 69 -21.07 -2.65 0.43
CA GLU A 69 -19.96 -2.98 -0.44
C GLU A 69 -19.81 -1.80 -1.43
N PRO A 70 -18.64 -1.13 -1.47
CA PRO A 70 -18.44 -0.04 -2.42
C PRO A 70 -18.71 -0.58 -3.83
N THR A 71 -19.66 0.07 -4.50
CA THR A 71 -20.15 -0.28 -5.83
C THR A 71 -18.99 -0.38 -6.81
N GLY A 72 -18.57 -1.61 -7.15
CA GLY A 72 -17.51 -1.86 -8.14
C GLY A 72 -16.58 -3.05 -7.88
N GLN A 73 -16.63 -3.74 -6.73
CA GLN A 73 -15.72 -4.87 -6.47
C GLN A 73 -16.02 -6.08 -7.38
N THR A 74 -15.15 -6.32 -8.37
CA THR A 74 -15.20 -7.50 -9.25
C THR A 74 -14.32 -8.67 -8.76
N GLY A 75 -13.82 -8.64 -7.51
CA GLY A 75 -12.96 -9.69 -6.96
C GLY A 75 -12.53 -9.42 -5.51
N PRO A 76 -11.65 -10.26 -4.93
CA PRO A 76 -11.10 -10.02 -3.59
C PRO A 76 -10.37 -8.67 -3.50
N TRP A 77 -10.74 -7.82 -2.53
CA TRP A 77 -10.23 -6.44 -2.36
C TRP A 77 -8.70 -6.28 -2.42
N LEU A 78 -7.95 -7.31 -1.99
CA LEU A 78 -6.50 -7.27 -1.99
C LEU A 78 -5.90 -7.25 -3.42
N GLN A 79 -6.66 -7.67 -4.43
CA GLN A 79 -6.25 -7.60 -5.84
C GLN A 79 -6.20 -6.17 -6.36
N ASP A 80 -6.92 -5.24 -5.74
CA ASP A 80 -6.92 -3.81 -6.06
C ASP A 80 -5.80 -3.06 -5.31
N CYS A 81 -4.97 -3.77 -4.55
CA CYS A 81 -3.89 -3.21 -3.74
C CYS A 81 -2.51 -3.56 -4.34
N VAL A 82 -1.55 -2.66 -4.15
CA VAL A 82 -0.14 -2.94 -4.34
C VAL A 82 0.41 -3.57 -3.05
N VAL A 83 0.93 -4.79 -3.16
CA VAL A 83 1.39 -5.57 -1.99
C VAL A 83 2.85 -5.96 -2.16
N SER A 84 3.63 -5.78 -1.09
CA SER A 84 5.03 -6.24 -1.04
C SER A 84 5.37 -6.82 0.33
N LEU A 85 5.81 -8.08 0.34
CA LEU A 85 6.35 -8.77 1.51
C LEU A 85 7.88 -8.72 1.46
N SER A 86 8.49 -8.35 2.58
CA SER A 86 9.95 -8.46 2.78
C SER A 86 10.40 -9.92 2.60
N PRO A 87 11.52 -10.17 1.90
CA PRO A 87 12.16 -11.49 1.85
C PRO A 87 12.48 -12.12 3.22
N CYS A 88 12.55 -11.32 4.28
CA CYS A 88 12.75 -11.80 5.65
C CYS A 88 11.42 -12.11 6.38
N SER A 89 10.28 -11.97 5.69
CA SER A 89 8.92 -12.13 6.21
C SER A 89 8.61 -11.28 7.43
N ASP A 90 9.36 -10.21 7.67
CA ASP A 90 9.29 -9.36 8.87
C ASP A 90 8.43 -8.10 8.69
N LEU A 91 8.19 -7.70 7.43
CA LEU A 91 7.42 -6.53 7.05
C LEU A 91 6.58 -6.81 5.81
N LEU A 92 5.28 -6.54 5.88
CA LEU A 92 4.35 -6.53 4.75
C LEU A 92 3.83 -5.10 4.55
N VAL A 93 3.85 -4.64 3.31
CA VAL A 93 3.28 -3.36 2.90
C VAL A 93 2.09 -3.62 1.99
N VAL A 94 0.95 -3.02 2.33
CA VAL A 94 -0.26 -3.01 1.51
C VAL A 94 -0.61 -1.56 1.23
N ALA A 95 -0.65 -1.18 -0.04
CA ALA A 95 -0.93 0.19 -0.48
C ALA A 95 -2.07 0.22 -1.50
N ARG A 96 -2.86 1.29 -1.47
CA ARG A 96 -3.94 1.53 -2.42
C ARG A 96 -4.12 3.03 -2.56
N GLU A 97 -4.22 3.50 -3.81
CA GLU A 97 -4.26 4.93 -4.13
C GLU A 97 -3.09 5.65 -3.43
N GLN A 98 -3.34 6.68 -2.63
CA GLN A 98 -2.32 7.41 -1.86
C GLN A 98 -2.00 6.79 -0.49
N LYS A 99 -2.76 5.79 -0.04
CA LYS A 99 -2.67 5.24 1.32
C LYS A 99 -1.81 3.98 1.37
N ALA A 100 -1.21 3.74 2.53
CA ALA A 100 -0.55 2.47 2.82
C ALA A 100 -0.67 2.07 4.29
N VAL A 101 -0.56 0.76 4.51
CA VAL A 101 -0.52 0.10 5.79
C VAL A 101 0.70 -0.80 5.83
N PHE A 102 1.51 -0.63 6.88
CA PHE A 102 2.68 -1.47 7.13
C PHE A 102 2.34 -2.42 8.28
N LEU A 103 2.62 -3.70 8.07
CA LEU A 103 2.42 -4.75 9.06
C LEU A 103 3.78 -5.37 9.40
N SER A 104 4.17 -5.29 10.66
CA SER A 104 5.44 -5.82 11.14
C SER A 104 5.24 -7.12 11.92
N ALA A 105 6.26 -7.97 11.89
CA ALA A 105 6.27 -9.24 12.62
C ALA A 105 6.18 -9.02 14.13
N LYS A 106 5.23 -9.71 14.75
CA LYS A 106 5.07 -9.86 16.19
C LYS A 106 5.06 -11.34 16.53
N TRP A 107 5.99 -11.74 17.39
CA TRP A 107 6.07 -13.09 17.92
C TRP A 107 5.23 -13.16 19.19
N ARG A 108 4.36 -14.16 19.28
CA ARG A 108 3.61 -14.46 20.50
C ARG A 108 3.85 -15.92 20.87
N THR A 109 4.04 -16.17 22.15
CA THR A 109 4.01 -17.52 22.70
C THR A 109 2.57 -17.80 23.11
N ASP A 110 1.99 -18.85 22.56
CA ASP A 110 0.66 -19.29 22.96
C ASP A 110 0.68 -19.97 24.35
N ASP A 111 -0.50 -20.25 24.90
CA ASP A 111 -0.64 -20.92 26.21
C ASP A 111 -0.06 -22.35 26.21
N SER A 112 0.17 -22.94 25.03
CA SER A 112 0.82 -24.24 24.85
C SER A 112 2.34 -24.17 24.79
N GLY A 113 2.93 -22.96 24.85
CA GLY A 113 4.36 -22.72 24.75
C GLY A 113 4.88 -22.70 23.31
N LYS A 114 4.01 -22.76 22.31
CA LYS A 114 4.36 -22.70 20.89
C LYS A 114 4.46 -21.24 20.46
N GLU A 115 5.56 -20.90 19.80
CA GLU A 115 5.72 -19.57 19.20
C GLU A 115 4.97 -19.48 17.87
N GLU A 116 4.08 -18.51 17.76
CA GLU A 116 3.37 -18.16 16.54
C GLU A 116 3.80 -16.77 16.09
N MET A 117 4.15 -16.65 14.81
CA MET A 117 4.50 -15.39 14.19
C MET A 117 3.27 -14.79 13.51
N THR A 118 2.98 -13.54 13.85
CA THR A 118 1.86 -12.77 13.31
C THR A 118 2.37 -11.48 12.69
N LEU A 119 1.71 -10.99 11.64
CA LEU A 119 1.95 -9.66 11.07
C LEU A 119 0.85 -8.73 11.57
N ALA A 120 1.22 -7.72 12.34
CA ALA A 120 0.28 -6.77 12.92
C ALA A 120 0.58 -5.36 12.45
N VAL A 121 -0.44 -4.53 12.34
CA VAL A 121 -0.31 -3.12 11.93
C VAL A 121 0.71 -2.41 12.83
N SER A 122 1.72 -1.83 12.19
CA SER A 122 2.76 -1.02 12.83
C SER A 122 2.69 0.45 12.40
N TRP A 123 2.20 0.70 11.19
CA TRP A 123 2.00 2.05 10.68
C TRP A 123 0.86 2.10 9.65
N THR A 124 0.14 3.22 9.61
CA THR A 124 -0.86 3.55 8.60
C THR A 124 -0.72 5.01 8.23
N GLY A 125 -0.76 5.35 6.95
CA GLY A 125 -0.67 6.74 6.54
C GLY A 125 -0.87 6.95 5.04
N THR A 126 -0.81 8.22 4.64
CA THR A 126 -0.75 8.62 3.24
C THR A 126 0.71 8.77 2.84
N LEU A 127 1.11 8.15 1.73
CA LEU A 127 2.49 8.18 1.22
C LEU A 127 2.70 9.26 0.15
N SER A 128 1.64 9.66 -0.57
CA SER A 128 1.75 10.68 -1.62
C SER A 128 2.12 12.04 -1.02
N THR A 129 2.88 12.81 -1.77
CA THR A 129 3.17 14.21 -1.42
C THR A 129 2.57 15.18 -2.43
N GLU A 130 2.30 14.70 -3.64
CA GLU A 130 1.70 15.49 -4.71
C GLU A 130 0.19 15.20 -4.80
N GLU A 131 -0.57 16.21 -5.23
CA GLU A 131 -2.01 16.10 -5.38
C GLU A 131 -2.36 15.17 -6.56
N GLY A 132 -3.30 14.25 -6.34
CA GLY A 132 -3.72 13.26 -7.34
C GLY A 132 -2.74 12.11 -7.60
N GLU A 133 -1.59 12.10 -6.91
CA GLU A 133 -0.58 11.05 -7.04
C GLU A 133 -1.00 9.76 -6.32
N CYS A 134 -0.89 8.62 -7.01
CA CYS A 134 -1.22 7.29 -6.46
C CYS A 134 -0.01 6.37 -6.47
N VAL A 135 0.01 5.42 -5.53
CA VAL A 135 0.99 4.32 -5.48
C VAL A 135 0.73 3.36 -6.64
N SER A 136 1.75 3.13 -7.46
CA SER A 136 1.66 2.24 -8.62
C SER A 136 2.50 0.96 -8.46
N SER A 137 3.54 0.99 -7.62
CA SER A 137 4.37 -0.17 -7.32
C SER A 137 5.08 -0.02 -5.98
N CYS A 138 5.40 -1.12 -5.32
CA CYS A 138 6.21 -1.10 -4.10
C CYS A 138 7.12 -2.33 -4.01
N ILE A 139 8.23 -2.21 -3.28
CA ILE A 139 9.11 -3.32 -2.92
C ILE A 139 9.73 -3.09 -1.54
N CYS A 140 9.78 -4.13 -0.72
CA CYS A 140 10.45 -4.16 0.57
C CYS A 140 11.87 -4.72 0.37
N ILE A 141 12.89 -3.92 0.67
CA ILE A 141 14.29 -4.27 0.49
C ILE A 141 14.97 -4.36 1.86
N PRO A 142 15.30 -5.57 2.34
CA PRO A 142 16.09 -5.74 3.56
C PRO A 142 17.51 -5.26 3.31
N LEU A 143 17.99 -4.33 4.13
CA LEU A 143 19.31 -3.73 4.01
C LEU A 143 20.20 -4.25 5.13
N ALA A 144 21.16 -5.09 4.78
CA ALA A 144 22.16 -5.61 5.71
C ALA A 144 23.36 -4.68 5.81
N SER A 145 23.85 -4.42 7.02
CA SER A 145 25.13 -3.75 7.18
C SER A 145 26.28 -4.66 6.76
N GLN A 146 27.24 -4.09 6.02
CA GLN A 146 28.50 -4.75 5.67
C GLN A 146 29.38 -5.09 6.89
N LYS A 147 29.04 -4.60 8.10
CA LYS A 147 29.63 -5.15 9.32
C LYS A 147 29.20 -6.60 9.38
N ARG A 148 30.16 -7.53 9.40
CA ARG A 148 29.96 -8.96 9.65
C ARG A 148 29.20 -9.14 10.99
N SER A 149 27.88 -8.97 10.98
CA SER A 149 27.05 -9.38 12.08
C SER A 149 27.08 -10.90 12.05
N SER A 150 27.34 -11.51 13.20
CA SER A 150 27.47 -12.96 13.36
C SER A 150 26.20 -13.74 12.99
N THR A 151 25.10 -13.03 12.68
CA THR A 151 23.78 -13.59 12.39
C THR A 151 23.30 -13.33 10.95
N GLY A 152 23.98 -12.50 10.15
CA GLY A 152 23.60 -12.23 8.76
C GLY A 152 22.21 -11.61 8.57
N ARG A 153 21.59 -11.07 9.63
CA ARG A 153 20.27 -10.44 9.55
C ARG A 153 20.37 -9.02 8.97
N PRO A 154 19.35 -8.57 8.23
CA PRO A 154 19.27 -7.18 7.80
C PRO A 154 19.16 -6.25 9.01
N ASP A 155 19.78 -5.07 8.91
CA ASP A 155 19.74 -4.06 9.97
C ASP A 155 18.36 -3.38 10.03
N TRP A 156 17.70 -3.27 8.87
CA TRP A 156 16.38 -2.70 8.68
C TRP A 156 15.85 -3.02 7.29
N THR A 157 14.57 -2.73 7.06
CA THR A 157 13.91 -2.94 5.77
C THR A 157 13.47 -1.60 5.20
N CYS A 158 14.01 -1.24 4.03
CA CYS A 158 13.57 -0.07 3.29
C CYS A 158 12.32 -0.39 2.47
N VAL A 159 11.34 0.50 2.54
CA VAL A 159 10.13 0.43 1.71
C VAL A 159 10.31 1.39 0.54
N VAL A 160 10.43 0.86 -0.68
CA VAL A 160 10.54 1.65 -1.89
C VAL A 160 9.18 1.68 -2.58
N VAL A 161 8.71 2.87 -2.93
CA VAL A 161 7.37 3.09 -3.48
C VAL A 161 7.50 3.92 -4.75
N GLY A 162 6.95 3.40 -5.84
CA GLY A 162 6.81 4.10 -7.11
C GLY A 162 5.40 4.63 -7.26
N PHE A 163 5.29 5.79 -7.89
CA PHE A 163 4.04 6.52 -8.03
C PHE A 163 3.65 6.74 -9.49
N THR A 164 2.38 7.08 -9.71
CA THR A 164 1.83 7.44 -11.03
C THR A 164 2.42 8.72 -11.61
N SER A 165 2.95 9.60 -10.77
CA SER A 165 3.71 10.81 -11.13
C SER A 165 5.13 10.54 -11.63
N GLY A 166 5.59 9.29 -11.55
CA GLY A 166 6.96 8.89 -11.88
C GLY A 166 7.98 9.05 -10.76
N TYR A 167 7.59 9.65 -9.62
CA TYR A 167 8.42 9.68 -8.42
C TYR A 167 8.67 8.28 -7.86
N VAL A 168 9.87 8.13 -7.30
CA VAL A 168 10.24 7.02 -6.43
C VAL A 168 10.61 7.57 -5.07
N ARG A 169 9.94 7.08 -4.03
CA ARG A 169 10.18 7.47 -2.64
C ARG A 169 10.62 6.28 -1.81
N PHE A 170 11.50 6.54 -0.86
CA PHE A 170 12.11 5.57 0.03
C PHE A 170 11.68 5.88 1.45
N TYR A 171 11.11 4.90 2.13
CA TYR A 171 10.65 5.03 3.51
C TYR A 171 11.35 4.02 4.42
N THR A 172 11.38 4.32 5.71
CA THR A 172 11.72 3.35 6.76
C THR A 172 10.58 2.35 6.97
N GLU A 173 10.87 1.30 7.71
CA GLU A 173 9.90 0.32 8.22
C GLU A 173 8.78 0.92 9.09
N ASN A 174 8.93 2.19 9.51
CA ASN A 174 7.97 2.93 10.33
C ASN A 174 7.29 4.08 9.55
N GLY A 175 7.39 4.11 8.21
CA GLY A 175 6.70 5.09 7.37
C GLY A 175 7.37 6.48 7.31
N VAL A 176 8.61 6.62 7.76
CA VAL A 176 9.35 7.89 7.67
C VAL A 176 10.01 8.01 6.30
N LEU A 177 9.72 9.09 5.57
CA LEU A 177 10.34 9.39 4.27
C LEU A 177 11.84 9.68 4.42
N LEU A 178 12.67 9.01 3.64
CA LEU A 178 14.14 9.14 3.63
C LEU A 178 14.65 9.90 2.41
N LEU A 179 14.11 9.58 1.23
CA LEU A 179 14.53 10.13 -0.05
C LEU A 179 13.33 10.12 -1.00
N ALA A 180 13.18 11.19 -1.78
CA ALA A 180 12.23 11.28 -2.88
C ALA A 180 12.98 11.73 -4.13
N GLN A 181 12.79 11.03 -5.23
CA GLN A 181 13.47 11.35 -6.49
C GLN A 181 12.52 11.19 -7.66
N LEU A 182 12.42 12.23 -8.48
CA LEU A 182 11.85 12.15 -9.81
C LEU A 182 12.94 11.69 -10.77
N LEU A 183 12.75 10.53 -11.40
CA LEU A 183 13.71 9.94 -12.35
C LEU A 183 13.17 9.94 -13.78
N HIS A 184 11.85 9.91 -13.92
CA HIS A 184 11.11 9.97 -15.18
C HIS A 184 9.69 10.48 -14.89
N GLU A 185 9.03 11.12 -15.87
CA GLU A 185 7.69 11.71 -15.68
C GLU A 185 6.55 10.70 -15.86
N ASP A 186 6.78 9.64 -16.63
CA ASP A 186 5.81 8.54 -16.75
C ASP A 186 5.60 7.75 -15.44
N PRO A 187 4.45 7.08 -15.25
CA PRO A 187 4.18 6.22 -14.11
C PRO A 187 5.22 5.12 -13.89
N VAL A 188 5.61 4.88 -12.64
CA VAL A 188 6.45 3.71 -12.30
C VAL A 188 5.62 2.43 -12.48
N LEU A 189 6.04 1.54 -13.38
CA LEU A 189 5.33 0.28 -13.65
C LEU A 189 5.77 -0.85 -12.75
N ARG A 190 7.06 -0.94 -12.43
CA ARG A 190 7.60 -2.04 -11.63
C ARG A 190 8.93 -1.67 -10.98
N LEU A 191 9.09 -2.11 -9.74
CA LEU A 191 10.35 -2.08 -9.01
C LEU A 191 10.90 -3.50 -8.90
N LYS A 192 12.20 -3.67 -9.14
CA LYS A 192 12.91 -4.92 -8.89
C LYS A 192 14.25 -4.64 -8.24
N CYS A 193 14.54 -5.38 -7.18
CA CYS A 193 15.86 -5.41 -6.55
C CYS A 193 16.58 -6.69 -6.97
N ARG A 194 17.82 -6.56 -7.42
CA ARG A 194 18.70 -7.69 -7.71
C ARG A 194 19.81 -7.71 -6.65
N THR A 195 20.02 -8.87 -6.06
CA THR A 195 21.08 -9.08 -5.08
C THR A 195 22.38 -9.51 -5.74
N TYR A 196 23.49 -9.31 -5.03
CA TYR A 196 24.81 -9.76 -5.44
C TYR A 196 24.83 -11.27 -5.71
N GLU A 197 25.45 -11.68 -6.81
CA GLU A 197 25.72 -13.09 -7.10
C GLU A 197 27.19 -13.31 -7.45
N ILE A 198 27.81 -14.27 -6.76
CA ILE A 198 29.20 -14.66 -6.98
C ILE A 198 29.30 -15.37 -8.35
N PRO A 199 30.24 -14.98 -9.24
CA PRO A 199 30.50 -15.70 -10.47
C PRO A 199 30.81 -17.18 -10.22
N ARG A 200 29.92 -18.07 -10.64
CA ARG A 200 30.07 -19.52 -10.44
C ARG A 200 30.92 -20.20 -11.53
N HIS A 201 31.17 -19.52 -12.65
CA HIS A 201 31.84 -20.09 -13.82
C HIS A 201 32.82 -19.09 -14.45
N PRO A 202 33.96 -19.56 -15.01
CA PRO A 202 34.89 -18.70 -15.74
C PRO A 202 34.21 -18.00 -16.92
N GLY A 203 34.42 -16.69 -17.05
CA GLY A 203 33.86 -15.87 -18.14
C GLY A 203 32.47 -15.26 -17.86
N VAL A 204 31.87 -15.56 -16.70
CA VAL A 204 30.65 -14.87 -16.24
C VAL A 204 31.06 -13.61 -15.47
N SER A 205 30.49 -12.47 -15.84
CA SER A 205 30.72 -11.20 -15.13
C SER A 205 30.12 -11.23 -13.72
N GLU A 206 30.76 -10.51 -12.81
CA GLU A 206 30.23 -10.25 -11.47
C GLU A 206 28.89 -9.53 -11.56
N GLN A 207 27.91 -10.00 -10.78
CA GLN A 207 26.59 -9.37 -10.69
C GLN A 207 26.54 -8.51 -9.44
N HIS A 208 26.49 -7.20 -9.64
CA HIS A 208 26.33 -6.24 -8.55
C HIS A 208 24.88 -6.14 -8.08
N GLU A 209 24.71 -5.59 -6.87
CA GLU A 209 23.39 -5.21 -6.37
C GLU A 209 22.87 -4.02 -7.19
N GLU A 210 21.60 -4.07 -7.57
CA GLU A 210 20.96 -2.99 -8.32
C GLU A 210 19.47 -2.87 -8.00
N LEU A 211 18.96 -1.65 -8.05
CA LEU A 211 17.53 -1.36 -8.09
C LEU A 211 17.16 -0.96 -9.52
N SER A 212 16.30 -1.77 -10.14
CA SER A 212 15.71 -1.52 -11.45
C SER A 212 14.31 -0.93 -11.31
N ILE A 213 14.05 0.16 -12.02
CA ILE A 213 12.78 0.91 -12.02
C ILE A 213 12.29 0.97 -13.47
N LEU A 214 11.21 0.25 -13.74
CA LEU A 214 10.61 0.17 -15.07
C LEU A 214 9.55 1.24 -15.24
N TYR A 215 9.66 2.00 -16.33
CA TYR A 215 8.68 2.95 -16.86
C TYR A 215 8.16 2.45 -18.21
N PRO A 216 7.10 3.04 -18.79
CA PRO A 216 6.59 2.66 -20.12
C PRO A 216 7.64 2.75 -21.23
N ALA A 217 8.44 3.83 -21.24
CA ALA A 217 9.43 4.09 -22.28
C ALA A 217 10.89 4.03 -21.80
N ALA A 218 11.13 3.73 -20.53
CA ALA A 218 12.47 3.77 -19.94
C ALA A 218 12.69 2.67 -18.88
N LEU A 219 13.95 2.31 -18.69
CA LEU A 219 14.41 1.50 -17.56
C LEU A 219 15.53 2.26 -16.86
N VAL A 220 15.30 2.63 -15.60
CA VAL A 220 16.31 3.30 -14.77
C VAL A 220 16.92 2.26 -13.83
N THR A 221 18.24 2.18 -13.79
CA THR A 221 18.99 1.30 -12.90
C THR A 221 19.82 2.13 -11.94
N ILE A 222 19.72 1.85 -10.65
CA ILE A 222 20.51 2.49 -9.60
C ILE A 222 21.46 1.44 -9.01
N ASP A 223 22.74 1.78 -8.96
CA ASP A 223 23.77 0.98 -8.31
C ASP A 223 23.46 0.79 -6.81
N GLY A 224 23.46 -0.46 -6.36
CA GLY A 224 23.07 -0.84 -5.00
C GLY A 224 24.02 -0.29 -3.94
N PHE A 225 25.33 -0.23 -4.22
CA PHE A 225 26.30 0.34 -3.29
C PHE A 225 26.01 1.81 -3.02
N SER A 226 25.85 2.60 -4.08
CA SER A 226 25.54 4.03 -3.99
C SER A 226 24.20 4.29 -3.30
N LEU A 227 23.17 3.51 -3.66
CA LEU A 227 21.84 3.61 -3.04
C LEU A 227 21.90 3.33 -1.53
N PHE A 228 22.59 2.27 -1.13
CA PHE A 228 22.70 1.89 0.27
C PHE A 228 23.41 2.98 1.11
N GLN A 229 24.49 3.57 0.60
CA GLN A 229 25.18 4.65 1.31
C GLN A 229 24.27 5.87 1.51
N SER A 230 23.52 6.26 0.48
CA SER A 230 22.56 7.36 0.54
C SER A 230 21.45 7.08 1.56
N LEU A 231 20.80 5.92 1.48
CA LEU A 231 19.73 5.54 2.41
C LEU A 231 20.21 5.48 3.86
N ARG A 232 21.42 4.97 4.09
CA ARG A 232 22.04 4.94 5.41
C ARG A 232 22.29 6.36 5.93
N ALA A 233 22.76 7.27 5.09
CA ALA A 233 22.98 8.66 5.46
C ALA A 233 21.64 9.34 5.84
N CYS A 234 20.61 9.21 5.00
CA CYS A 234 19.28 9.74 5.26
C CYS A 234 18.67 9.18 6.56
N ARG A 235 18.75 7.86 6.77
CA ARG A 235 18.23 7.21 7.99
C ARG A 235 18.90 7.76 9.26
N ASN A 236 20.21 8.00 9.22
CA ASN A 236 20.92 8.57 10.36
C ASN A 236 20.56 10.04 10.62
N GLN A 237 20.10 10.79 9.60
CA GLN A 237 19.66 12.17 9.77
C GLN A 237 18.29 12.25 10.44
N VAL A 238 17.35 11.39 10.05
CA VAL A 238 15.99 11.36 10.65
C VAL A 238 15.95 10.72 12.04
N ALA A 239 17.01 10.00 12.43
CA ALA A 239 17.15 9.41 13.76
C ALA A 239 17.78 10.36 14.80
N ARG A 240 18.12 11.59 14.41
CA ARG A 240 18.62 12.66 15.29
C ARG A 240 17.51 13.63 15.64
#